data_AF-A0A5B8W0B6-F1
#
_entry.id   AF-A0A5B8W0B6-F1
#
_cell.length_a   1.000
_cell.length_b   1.000
_cell.length_c   1.000
_cell.angle_alpha   90.00
_cell.angle_beta   90.00
_cell.angle_gamma   90.00
#
_symmetry.space_group_name_H-M   'P 1'
#
loop_
_entity.id
_entity.type
_entity.pdbx_description
1 polymer ?
#
loop_
_entity_poly.entity_id
_entity_poly.type
_entity_poly.pdbx_seq_one_letter_code
_entity_poly.pdbx_strand_id
1 'polypeptide(L)'
;MEKEDFTRNRKQPFMAVLLLMINQLKKSLAIEIDGFVRYFNDKFSAGITHFTSSAFIQNRKKINPDVFKHLTGVIIKNFYTKDNDELKLLNGFRVLACDSSNLTLPFTKEFKERYGVVKNASTLDVAQAKISVLYDVLNEL
;
A
#
# COMPACT_ATOMS: atom_id res chain seq x y z
N MET A 1 5.65 8.30 13.49
CA MET A 1 4.57 7.77 14.35
C MET A 1 5.00 8.05 15.76
N GLU A 2 4.24 8.87 16.48
CA GLU A 2 4.56 9.21 17.85
C GLU A 2 4.04 8.13 18.80
N LYS A 3 4.61 8.06 20.00
CA LYS A 3 4.25 7.04 21.00
C LYS A 3 2.75 7.04 21.34
N GLU A 4 2.11 8.21 21.27
CA GLU A 4 0.70 8.39 21.60
C GLU A 4 -0.25 8.19 20.40
N ASP A 5 0.30 7.99 19.20
CA ASP A 5 -0.53 7.72 18.03
C ASP A 5 -1.16 6.32 18.14
N PHE A 6 -2.46 6.25 17.85
CA PHE A 6 -3.25 5.00 17.86
C PHE A 6 -3.31 4.24 19.20
N THR A 7 -2.90 4.84 20.33
CA THR A 7 -2.99 4.22 21.67
C THR A 7 -4.42 4.21 22.22
N ARG A 8 -5.28 5.11 21.72
CA ARG A 8 -6.68 5.25 22.14
C ARG A 8 -7.63 4.55 21.19
N ASN A 9 -8.66 3.92 21.74
CA ASN A 9 -9.77 3.43 20.94
C ASN A 9 -10.60 4.62 20.41
N ARG A 10 -10.51 4.86 19.10
CA ARG A 10 -11.16 5.98 18.38
C ARG A 10 -12.00 5.40 17.24
N LYS A 11 -12.85 6.24 16.63
CA LYS A 11 -13.65 5.88 15.44
C LYS A 11 -12.84 5.30 14.29
N GLN A 12 -11.54 5.57 14.25
CA GLN A 12 -10.63 5.12 13.21
C GLN A 12 -9.35 4.52 13.84
N PRO A 13 -9.38 3.23 14.22
CA PRO A 13 -8.23 2.54 14.79
C PRO A 13 -7.13 2.29 13.72
N PHE A 14 -5.92 1.98 14.18
CA PHE A 14 -4.74 1.71 13.34
C PHE A 14 -5.03 0.70 12.22
N MET A 15 -5.65 -0.43 12.56
CA MET A 15 -5.99 -1.49 11.62
C MET A 15 -6.91 -0.99 10.51
N ALA A 16 -7.93 -0.19 10.83
CA ALA A 16 -8.85 0.34 9.83
C ALA A 16 -8.15 1.30 8.85
N VAL A 17 -7.21 2.13 9.35
CA VAL A 17 -6.40 3.00 8.48
C VAL A 17 -5.53 2.17 7.54
N LEU A 18 -4.82 1.18 8.07
CA LEU A 18 -3.95 0.32 7.26
C LEU A 18 -4.72 -0.46 6.20
N LEU A 19 -5.83 -1.11 6.57
CA LEU A 19 -6.64 -1.89 5.64
C LEU A 19 -7.19 -1.01 4.52
N LEU A 20 -7.64 0.20 4.83
CA LEU A 20 -8.10 1.13 3.81
C LEU A 20 -6.96 1.62 2.91
N MET A 21 -5.72 1.74 3.42
CA MET A 21 -4.54 2.09 2.62
C MET A 21 -4.08 0.97 1.68
N ILE A 22 -4.29 -0.30 2.05
CA ILE A 22 -3.96 -1.47 1.21
C ILE A 22 -5.03 -1.68 0.12
N ASN A 23 -6.24 -1.15 0.33
CA ASN A 23 -7.31 -1.29 -0.63
C ASN A 23 -7.02 -0.53 -1.94
N GLN A 24 -7.48 -1.09 -3.07
CA GLN A 24 -7.36 -0.44 -4.37
C GLN A 24 -8.42 0.65 -4.52
N LEU A 25 -8.12 1.85 -4.04
CA LEU A 25 -9.04 3.00 -4.09
C LEU A 25 -9.22 3.47 -5.54
N LYS A 26 -10.37 3.20 -6.15
CA LYS A 26 -10.70 3.55 -7.55
C LYS A 26 -11.72 4.69 -7.67
N LYS A 27 -12.43 5.01 -6.58
CA LYS A 27 -13.48 6.02 -6.52
C LYS A 27 -13.06 7.19 -5.63
N SER A 28 -13.95 8.17 -5.47
CA SER A 28 -13.71 9.25 -4.51
C SER A 28 -13.55 8.69 -3.10
N LEU A 29 -12.66 9.32 -2.32
CA LEU A 29 -12.32 8.83 -0.98
C LEU A 29 -13.55 8.70 -0.05
N ALA A 30 -14.55 9.58 -0.21
CA ALA A 30 -15.79 9.48 0.57
C ALA A 30 -16.57 8.19 0.26
N ILE A 31 -16.69 7.83 -1.03
CA ILE A 31 -17.37 6.60 -1.47
C ILE A 31 -16.60 5.37 -1.01
N GLU A 32 -15.26 5.40 -1.12
CA GLU A 32 -14.41 4.31 -0.65
C GLU A 32 -14.53 4.09 0.86
N ILE A 33 -14.58 5.17 1.65
CA ILE A 33 -14.78 5.08 3.11
C ILE A 33 -16.15 4.48 3.45
N ASP A 34 -17.21 4.97 2.82
CA ASP A 34 -18.56 4.45 3.05
C ASP A 34 -18.65 2.95 2.68
N GLY A 35 -18.10 2.59 1.52
CA GLY A 35 -18.02 1.20 1.07
C GLY A 35 -17.21 0.31 2.01
N PHE A 36 -16.05 0.79 2.48
CA PHE A 36 -15.20 0.10 3.44
C PHE A 36 -15.93 -0.14 4.77
N VAL A 37 -16.51 0.91 5.35
CA VAL A 37 -17.21 0.81 6.64
C VAL A 37 -18.40 -0.17 6.54
N ARG A 38 -19.21 -0.06 5.49
CA ARG A 38 -20.32 -0.98 5.25
C ARG A 38 -19.84 -2.41 5.08
N TYR A 39 -18.88 -2.65 4.18
CA TYR A 39 -18.37 -4.00 3.91
C TYR A 39 -17.81 -4.66 5.18
N PHE A 40 -17.02 -3.94 5.98
CA PHE A 40 -16.43 -4.51 7.19
C PHE A 40 -17.44 -4.76 8.30
N ASN A 41 -18.43 -3.89 8.45
CA ASN A 41 -19.50 -4.11 9.43
C ASN A 41 -20.42 -5.27 9.02
N ASP A 42 -20.76 -5.37 7.74
CA ASP A 42 -21.65 -6.42 7.22
C ASP A 42 -20.98 -7.80 7.20
N LYS A 43 -19.70 -7.87 6.80
CA LYS A 43 -18.99 -9.15 6.63
C LYS A 43 -18.27 -9.64 7.87
N PHE A 44 -17.80 -8.74 8.73
CA PHE A 44 -16.95 -9.09 9.87
C PHE A 44 -17.50 -8.60 11.22
N SER A 45 -18.69 -7.97 11.24
CA SER A 45 -19.27 -7.37 12.45
C SER A 45 -18.27 -6.46 13.19
N ALA A 46 -17.43 -5.76 12.43
CA ALA A 46 -16.24 -5.09 12.94
C ALA A 46 -16.53 -3.85 13.81
N GLY A 47 -17.77 -3.36 13.83
CA GLY A 47 -18.18 -2.20 14.64
C GLY A 47 -17.44 -0.90 14.27
N ILE A 48 -16.95 -0.78 13.03
CA ILE A 48 -16.22 0.39 12.56
C ILE A 48 -17.21 1.54 12.44
N THR A 49 -16.93 2.64 13.15
CA THR A 49 -17.73 3.86 13.04
C THR A 49 -17.33 4.62 11.78
N HIS A 50 -18.30 5.24 11.10
CA HIS A 50 -18.03 6.11 9.95
C HIS A 50 -17.07 7.26 10.30
N PHE A 51 -16.20 7.64 9.36
CA PHE A 51 -15.23 8.73 9.47
C PHE A 51 -15.15 9.55 8.18
N THR A 52 -14.57 10.75 8.24
CA THR A 52 -14.48 11.64 7.08
C THR A 52 -13.19 11.44 6.29
N SER A 53 -13.18 11.85 5.02
CA SER A 53 -11.97 11.90 4.18
C SER A 53 -10.82 12.66 4.85
N SER A 54 -11.13 13.80 5.50
CA SER A 54 -10.13 14.60 6.22
C SER A 54 -9.54 13.84 7.42
N ALA A 55 -10.39 13.16 8.21
CA ALA A 55 -9.92 12.34 9.32
C ALA A 55 -8.99 11.21 8.86
N PHE A 56 -9.32 10.53 7.76
CA PHE A 56 -8.44 9.53 7.16
C PHE A 56 -7.11 10.12 6.69
N ILE A 57 -7.12 11.26 5.99
CA ILE A 57 -5.89 11.91 5.51
C ILE A 57 -4.98 12.32 6.68
N GLN A 58 -5.56 12.80 7.78
CA GLN A 58 -4.78 13.15 8.98
C GLN A 58 -4.20 11.91 9.66
N ASN A 59 -4.99 10.84 9.79
CA ASN A 59 -4.52 9.63 10.46
C ASN A 59 -3.52 8.82 9.64
N ARG A 60 -3.69 8.71 8.31
CA ARG A 60 -2.73 7.99 7.46
C ARG A 60 -1.33 8.62 7.49
N LYS A 61 -1.21 9.94 7.69
CA LYS A 61 0.09 10.63 7.81
C LYS A 61 0.90 10.20 9.03
N LYS A 62 0.25 9.62 10.04
CA LYS A 62 0.90 9.13 11.26
C LYS A 62 1.52 7.75 11.08
N ILE A 63 1.08 7.00 10.06
CA ILE A 63 1.57 5.66 9.75
C ILE A 63 2.99 5.77 9.19
N ASN A 64 3.92 5.02 9.80
CA ASN A 64 5.24 4.85 9.21
C ASN A 64 5.15 3.95 7.97
N PRO A 65 5.57 4.40 6.77
CA PRO A 65 5.49 3.60 5.53
C PRO A 65 6.27 2.28 5.58
N ASP A 66 7.25 2.11 6.47
CA ASP A 66 7.97 0.84 6.63
C ASP A 66 7.08 -0.30 7.12
N VAL A 67 5.88 -0.01 7.64
CA VAL A 67 4.87 -1.03 7.95
C VAL A 67 4.52 -1.89 6.74
N PHE A 68 4.47 -1.33 5.53
CA PHE A 68 4.14 -2.09 4.33
C PHE A 68 5.27 -3.04 3.95
N LYS A 69 6.53 -2.61 4.08
CA LYS A 69 7.69 -3.50 3.90
C LYS A 69 7.68 -4.63 4.93
N HIS A 70 7.35 -4.31 6.18
CA HIS A 70 7.25 -5.30 7.25
C HIS A 70 6.15 -6.34 6.94
N LEU A 71 4.94 -5.89 6.59
CA LEU A 71 3.83 -6.77 6.24
C LEU A 71 4.16 -7.67 5.04
N THR A 72 4.72 -7.12 3.96
CA THR A 72 5.18 -7.91 2.82
C THR A 72 6.25 -8.92 3.23
N GLY A 73 7.21 -8.52 4.07
CA GLY A 73 8.24 -9.44 4.59
C GLY A 73 7.67 -10.58 5.42
N VAL A 74 6.63 -10.33 6.23
CA VAL A 74 5.90 -11.35 6.99
C VAL A 74 5.20 -12.32 6.05
N ILE A 75 4.51 -11.81 5.01
CA ILE A 75 3.83 -12.65 4.01
C ILE A 75 4.84 -13.57 3.31
N ILE A 76 5.93 -13.01 2.78
CA ILE A 76 6.99 -13.76 2.09
C ILE A 76 7.60 -14.83 3.00
N LYS A 77 7.93 -14.46 4.25
CA LYS A 77 8.56 -15.38 5.21
C LYS A 77 7.64 -16.54 5.59
N ASN A 78 6.34 -16.30 5.70
CA ASN A 78 5.37 -17.34 6.05
C ASN A 78 5.01 -18.23 4.86
N PHE A 79 5.09 -17.70 3.63
CA PHE A 79 4.78 -18.47 2.43
C PHE A 79 5.95 -19.33 1.94
N TYR A 80 7.17 -18.79 1.87
CA TYR A 80 8.34 -19.52 1.39
C TYR A 80 9.03 -20.29 2.52
N THR A 81 8.34 -21.26 3.10
CA THR A 81 8.87 -22.18 4.11
C THR A 81 9.13 -23.56 3.50
N LYS A 82 9.97 -24.38 4.15
CA LYS A 82 10.29 -25.74 3.67
C LYS A 82 9.09 -26.68 3.73
N ASP A 83 8.18 -26.42 4.66
CA ASP A 83 7.03 -27.27 4.96
C ASP A 83 5.76 -26.79 4.22
N ASN A 84 5.88 -25.82 3.29
CA ASN A 84 4.76 -25.37 2.49
C ASN A 84 4.56 -26.26 1.26
N ASP A 85 3.71 -27.27 1.41
CA ASP A 85 3.35 -28.20 0.33
C ASP A 85 2.51 -27.55 -0.79
N GLU A 86 1.99 -26.33 -0.57
CA GLU A 86 1.23 -25.57 -1.57
C GLU A 86 2.11 -24.74 -2.51
N LEU A 87 3.44 -24.73 -2.28
CA LEU A 87 4.38 -23.97 -3.11
C LEU A 87 4.42 -24.53 -4.54
N LYS A 88 3.94 -23.72 -5.50
CA LYS A 88 3.93 -24.09 -6.92
C LYS A 88 5.26 -23.74 -7.57
N LEU A 89 5.85 -24.74 -8.24
CA LEU A 89 7.12 -24.64 -8.96
C LEU A 89 6.95 -25.18 -10.38
N LEU A 90 7.64 -24.58 -11.35
CA LEU A 90 7.79 -25.11 -12.69
C LEU A 90 9.15 -25.81 -12.78
N ASN A 91 9.16 -27.13 -12.94
CA ASN A 91 10.38 -27.95 -13.01
C ASN A 91 11.37 -27.70 -11.85
N GLY A 92 10.85 -27.46 -10.64
CA GLY A 92 11.65 -27.16 -9.45
C GLY A 92 12.09 -25.70 -9.31
N PHE A 93 11.66 -24.80 -10.21
CA PHE A 93 11.99 -23.38 -10.18
C PHE A 93 10.77 -22.50 -9.94
N ARG A 94 11.00 -21.34 -9.30
CA ARG A 94 10.00 -20.26 -9.24
C ARG A 94 9.96 -19.51 -10.57
N VAL A 95 8.75 -19.16 -11.00
CA VAL A 95 8.55 -18.34 -12.19
C VAL A 95 8.21 -16.93 -11.73
N LEU A 96 9.18 -16.02 -11.90
CA LEU A 96 9.05 -14.63 -11.48
C LEU A 96 8.89 -13.73 -12.70
N ALA A 97 7.85 -12.89 -12.70
CA ALA A 97 7.66 -11.82 -13.68
C ALA A 97 8.06 -10.48 -13.07
N CYS A 98 8.68 -9.62 -13.87
CA CYS A 98 8.99 -8.25 -13.47
C CYS A 98 8.23 -7.29 -14.38
N ASP A 99 7.43 -6.40 -13.79
CA ASP A 99 6.81 -5.29 -14.49
C ASP A 99 7.26 -3.96 -13.88
N SER A 100 7.36 -2.92 -14.70
CA SER A 100 7.89 -1.62 -14.29
C SER A 100 7.06 -0.48 -14.84
N SER A 101 6.90 0.55 -14.02
CA SER A 101 6.18 1.77 -14.37
C SER A 101 6.98 3.02 -14.00
N ASN A 102 6.67 4.13 -14.65
CA ASN A 102 7.19 5.44 -14.26
C ASN A 102 6.15 6.15 -13.40
N LEU A 103 6.58 6.63 -12.23
CA LEU A 103 5.78 7.39 -11.30
C LEU A 103 6.19 8.86 -11.35
N THR A 104 5.24 9.73 -11.69
CA THR A 104 5.43 11.19 -11.56
C THR A 104 5.38 11.59 -10.10
N LEU A 105 6.42 12.30 -9.65
CA LEU A 105 6.56 12.78 -8.29
C LEU A 105 6.21 14.27 -8.18
N PRO A 106 5.86 14.77 -6.98
CA PRO A 106 5.80 16.20 -6.72
C PRO A 106 7.11 16.89 -7.12
N PHE A 107 7.02 18.09 -7.69
CA PHE A 107 8.19 18.80 -8.18
C PHE A 107 8.91 19.54 -7.04
N THR A 108 9.70 18.81 -6.25
CA THR A 108 10.49 19.35 -5.12
C THR A 108 11.99 19.23 -5.38
N LYS A 109 12.82 20.04 -4.71
CA LYS A 109 14.29 19.95 -4.80
C LYS A 109 14.78 18.55 -4.43
N GLU A 110 14.26 18.00 -3.33
CA GLU A 110 14.59 16.66 -2.83
C GLU A 110 14.35 15.56 -3.89
N PHE A 111 13.17 15.55 -4.52
CA PHE A 111 12.87 14.51 -5.51
C PHE A 111 13.67 14.65 -6.79
N LYS A 112 13.99 15.87 -7.21
CA LYS A 112 14.87 16.11 -8.37
C LYS A 112 16.28 15.58 -8.12
N GLU A 113 16.84 15.86 -6.94
CA GLU A 113 18.18 15.40 -6.58
C GLU A 113 18.24 13.87 -6.43
N ARG A 114 17.18 13.25 -5.90
CA ARG A 114 17.14 11.82 -5.65
C ARG A 114 16.78 10.97 -6.88
N TYR A 115 15.83 11.43 -7.68
CA TYR A 115 15.23 10.63 -8.77
C TYR A 115 15.49 11.21 -10.16
N GLY A 116 16.01 12.43 -10.25
CA GLY A 116 16.23 13.11 -11.52
C GLY A 116 14.97 13.77 -12.08
N VAL A 117 15.11 14.29 -13.30
CA VAL A 117 14.02 14.92 -14.05
C VAL A 117 13.96 14.37 -15.47
N VAL A 118 12.74 14.27 -16.00
CA VAL A 118 12.50 13.96 -17.41
C VAL A 118 12.04 15.22 -18.10
N LYS A 119 12.67 15.54 -19.24
CA LYS A 119 12.27 16.63 -20.13
C LYS A 119 11.27 16.11 -21.15
N ASN A 120 10.07 16.68 -21.13
CA ASN A 120 9.10 16.55 -22.21
C ASN A 120 9.47 17.57 -23.32
N ALA A 121 8.90 17.45 -24.52
CA ALA A 121 8.88 18.53 -25.51
C ALA A 121 8.24 19.85 -24.99
N SER A 122 7.57 19.82 -23.83
CA SER A 122 7.17 21.01 -23.07
C SER A 122 8.33 21.59 -22.25
N THR A 123 8.22 22.88 -21.91
CA THR A 123 9.23 23.64 -21.14
C THR A 123 9.29 23.29 -19.64
N LEU A 124 8.50 22.31 -19.17
CA LEU A 124 8.39 21.97 -17.76
C LEU A 124 9.09 20.64 -17.46
N ASP A 125 10.12 20.72 -16.61
CA ASP A 125 10.77 19.55 -16.04
C ASP A 125 9.79 18.80 -15.11
N VAL A 126 9.82 17.48 -15.15
CA VAL A 126 9.02 16.62 -14.26
C VAL A 126 9.94 15.69 -13.48
N ALA A 127 9.81 15.66 -12.16
CA ALA A 127 10.48 14.66 -11.33
C ALA A 127 9.78 13.31 -11.53
N GLN A 128 10.53 12.27 -11.89
CA GLN A 128 9.99 10.92 -12.11
C GLN A 128 10.85 9.87 -11.42
N ALA A 129 10.20 8.86 -10.84
CA ALA A 129 10.85 7.67 -10.35
C ALA A 129 10.41 6.46 -11.16
N LYS A 130 11.30 5.46 -11.30
CA LYS A 130 10.92 4.15 -11.82
C LYS A 130 10.54 3.25 -10.64
N ILE A 131 9.40 2.58 -10.76
CA ILE A 131 8.97 1.54 -9.83
C ILE A 131 8.96 0.20 -10.58
N SER A 132 9.39 -0.86 -9.90
CA SER A 132 9.42 -2.21 -10.44
C SER A 132 8.81 -3.15 -9.42
N VAL A 133 7.98 -4.08 -9.89
CA VAL A 133 7.35 -5.13 -9.09
C VAL A 133 7.86 -6.45 -9.61
N LEU A 134 8.39 -7.28 -8.71
CA LEU A 134 8.72 -8.68 -8.98
C LEU A 134 7.60 -9.54 -8.40
N TYR A 135 6.95 -10.34 -9.23
CA TYR A 135 5.76 -11.11 -8.89
C TYR A 135 5.99 -12.59 -9.15
N ASP A 136 5.68 -13.43 -8.18
CA ASP A 136 5.68 -14.88 -8.30
C ASP A 136 4.38 -15.33 -8.97
N VAL A 137 4.47 -15.61 -10.27
CA VAL A 137 3.31 -15.80 -11.14
C VAL A 137 2.49 -17.02 -10.74
N LEU A 138 3.15 -18.09 -10.30
CA LEU A 138 2.46 -19.33 -9.96
C LEU A 138 1.81 -19.27 -8.58
N ASN A 139 2.44 -18.54 -7.66
CA ASN A 139 2.02 -18.44 -6.26
C ASN A 139 1.20 -17.19 -5.95
N GLU A 140 1.02 -16.32 -6.96
CA GLU A 140 0.24 -15.09 -6.90
C GLU A 140 0.73 -14.08 -5.84
N LEU A 141 2.05 -13.97 -5.67
CA LEU A 141 2.73 -13.23 -4.57
C LEU A 141 3.69 -12.13 -5.02
#